data_AF-A0A964VC36-F1
#
_entry.id   AF-A0A964VC36-F1
#
_cell.length_a   1.000
_cell.length_b   1.000
_cell.length_c   1.000
_cell.angle_alpha   90.00
_cell.angle_beta   90.00
_cell.angle_gamma   90.00
#
_symmetry.space_group_name_H-M   'P 1'
#
loop_
_entity.id
_entity.type
_entity.pdbx_description
1 polymer ?
#
loop_
_entity_poly.entity_id
_entity_poly.type
_entity_poly.pdbx_seq_one_letter_code
_entity_poly.pdbx_strand_id
1 'polypeptide(L)' 'MGARLMAIVAEGVRGRVYLAPTPEMEAIASQAKPEWKPEVTISGSTQYLGVKPYGMDRFDQLFTDRQLVALTTFSD' A
#
# COMPACT_ATOMS: atom_id res chain seq x y z
N MET A 1 -5.83 12.65 -3.04
CA MET A 1 -4.38 12.68 -2.79
C MET A 1 -3.67 12.25 -4.06
N GLY A 2 -2.67 13.00 -4.52
CA GLY A 2 -1.81 12.57 -5.62
C GLY A 2 -0.63 11.76 -5.09
N ALA A 3 -0.12 10.83 -5.88
CA ALA A 3 1.09 10.06 -5.59
C ALA A 3 2.02 10.11 -6.81
N ARG A 4 3.33 10.01 -6.58
CA ARG A 4 4.36 9.95 -7.63
C ARG A 4 5.36 8.86 -7.28
N LEU A 5 5.77 8.07 -8.27
CA LEU A 5 6.82 7.06 -8.09
C LEU A 5 8.20 7.74 -7.98
N MET A 6 8.92 7.46 -6.90
CA MET A 6 10.24 8.09 -6.62
C MET A 6 11.43 7.20 -6.97
N ALA A 7 11.33 5.90 -6.74
CA ALA A 7 12.39 4.92 -7.02
C ALA A 7 11.79 3.51 -7.14
N ILE A 8 12.51 2.62 -7.82
CA ILE A 8 12.27 1.17 -7.79
C ILE A 8 13.37 0.51 -6.97
N VAL A 9 12.96 -0.41 -6.11
CA VAL A 9 13.86 -1.25 -5.31
C VAL A 9 13.75 -2.66 -5.84
N ALA A 10 14.86 -3.20 -6.35
CA ALA A 10 14.97 -4.57 -6.82
C ALA A 10 15.89 -5.39 -5.91
N GLU A 11 15.66 -6.69 -5.85
CA GLU A 11 16.57 -7.63 -5.22
C GLU A 11 17.86 -7.78 -6.05
N GLY A 12 19.01 -7.87 -5.38
CA GLY A 12 20.30 -8.12 -5.99
C GLY A 12 21.14 -9.07 -5.14
N VAL A 13 22.21 -9.60 -5.73
CA VAL A 13 23.05 -10.69 -5.16
C VAL A 13 23.57 -10.42 -3.74
N ARG A 14 23.78 -9.15 -3.38
CA ARG A 14 24.30 -8.74 -2.06
C ARG A 14 23.50 -7.61 -1.41
N GLY A 15 22.22 -7.48 -1.73
CA GLY A 15 21.36 -6.44 -1.16
C GLY A 15 20.32 -5.89 -2.14
N ARG A 16 19.95 -4.63 -1.94
CA ARG A 16 18.94 -3.95 -2.75
C ARG A 16 19.59 -3.08 -3.82
N VAL A 17 19.04 -3.12 -5.03
CA VAL A 17 19.41 -2.23 -6.14
C VAL A 17 18.32 -1.16 -6.27
N TYR A 18 18.74 0.11 -6.31
CA TYR A 18 17.84 1.25 -6.45
C TYR A 18 17.93 1.81 -7.87
N LEU A 19 16.80 1.88 -8.55
CA LEU A 19 16.70 2.32 -9.94
C LEU A 19 15.81 3.56 -10.03
N ALA A 20 16.16 4.46 -10.95
CA ALA A 20 15.29 5.58 -11.30
C ALA A 20 13.97 5.04 -11.89
N PRO A 21 12.83 5.64 -11.53
CA PRO A 21 11.54 5.20 -12.06
C PRO A 21 11.39 5.62 -13.52
N THR A 22 10.76 4.77 -14.33
CA THR A 22 10.31 5.13 -15.68
C THR A 22 8.80 5.36 -15.70
N PRO A 23 8.27 6.10 -16.68
CA PRO A 23 6.82 6.28 -16.84
C PRO A 23 6.05 4.96 -16.92
N GLU A 24 6.63 3.94 -17.55
CA GLU A 24 6.03 2.61 -17.66
C GLU A 24 5.93 1.92 -16.29
N MET A 25 6.96 2.04 -15.45
CA MET A 25 6.94 1.50 -14.08
C MET A 25 5.87 2.19 -13.23
N GLU A 26 5.68 3.50 -13.39
CA GLU A 26 4.63 4.26 -12.71
C GLU A 26 3.23 3.86 -13.21
N ALA A 27 3.07 3.67 -14.53
CA ALA A 27 1.83 3.18 -15.11
C ALA A 27 1.45 1.78 -14.57
N ILE A 28 2.39 0.83 -14.56
CA ILE A 28 2.19 -0.50 -13.98
C ILE A 28 1.85 -0.38 -12.49
N ALA A 29 2.55 0.51 -11.76
CA ALA A 29 2.31 0.69 -10.34
C ALA A 29 0.88 1.15 -10.01
N SER A 30 0.29 1.98 -10.86
CA SER A 30 -1.09 2.46 -10.73
C SER A 30 -2.16 1.41 -11.04
N GLN A 31 -1.78 0.28 -11.65
CA GLN A 31 -2.69 -0.79 -12.03
C GLN A 31 -2.74 -1.93 -10.99
N ALA A 32 -2.06 -1.76 -9.84
CA ALA A 32 -2.07 -2.74 -8.76
C ALA A 32 -3.52 -2.99 -8.29
N LYS A 33 -3.95 -4.24 -8.32
CA LYS A 33 -5.27 -4.68 -7.85
C LYS A 33 -5.08 -5.80 -6.84
N PRO A 34 -5.39 -5.58 -5.55
CA PRO A 34 -5.29 -6.63 -4.55
C PRO A 34 -6.40 -7.67 -4.76
N GLU A 35 -6.04 -8.95 -4.70
CA GLU A 35 -6.99 -10.06 -4.75
C GLU A 35 -7.73 -10.24 -3.42
N TRP A 36 -7.09 -9.85 -2.32
CA TRP A 36 -7.63 -9.92 -0.97
C TRP A 36 -7.50 -8.58 -0.24
N LYS A 37 -8.47 -8.26 0.61
CA LYS A 37 -8.47 -7.07 1.49
C LYS A 37 -8.93 -7.44 2.90
N PRO A 38 -8.36 -6.84 3.96
CA PRO A 38 -8.84 -7.04 5.32
C PRO A 38 -10.16 -6.31 5.55
N GLU A 39 -11.26 -7.06 5.62
CA GLU A 39 -12.61 -6.49 5.80
C GLU A 39 -13.00 -6.23 7.26
N VAL A 40 -12.04 -6.31 8.17
CA VAL A 40 -12.25 -6.19 9.60
C VAL A 40 -12.62 -4.75 9.96
N THR A 41 -13.71 -4.59 10.71
CA THR A 41 -14.12 -3.29 11.27
C THR A 41 -13.16 -2.88 12.38
N ILE A 42 -12.70 -1.63 12.33
CA ILE A 42 -11.84 -1.06 13.35
C ILE A 42 -12.65 -0.89 14.64
N SER A 43 -12.16 -1.40 15.75
CA SER A 43 -12.77 -1.20 17.06
C SER A 43 -12.39 0.17 17.65
N GLY A 44 -13.24 0.71 18.52
CA GLY A 44 -13.01 2.01 19.16
C GLY A 44 -14.21 2.95 19.06
N SER A 45 -14.30 3.88 20.01
CA SER A 45 -15.30 4.95 20.05
C SER A 45 -14.74 6.24 19.45
N THR A 46 -15.57 7.26 19.25
CA THR A 46 -15.12 8.58 18.78
C THR A 46 -14.14 9.28 19.73
N GLN A 47 -14.01 8.81 20.98
CA GLN A 47 -13.01 9.29 21.95
C GLN A 47 -11.63 8.65 21.75
N TYR A 48 -11.53 7.62 20.90
CA TYR A 48 -10.27 7.00 20.52
C TYR A 48 -9.54 7.90 19.52
N LEU A 49 -8.29 8.25 19.83
CA LEU A 49 -7.40 9.07 18.98
C LEU A 49 -6.85 8.29 17.77
N GLY A 50 -7.68 7.45 17.15
CA GLY A 50 -7.33 6.62 16.01
C GLY A 50 -7.81 7.20 14.69
N VAL A 51 -8.05 6.31 13.75
CA VAL A 51 -8.41 6.64 12.35
C VAL A 51 -9.91 6.89 12.13
N LYS A 52 -10.77 6.45 13.07
CA LYS A 52 -12.23 6.62 12.97
C LYS A 52 -12.72 8.06 12.81
N PRO A 53 -12.18 9.07 13.54
CA PRO A 53 -12.57 10.47 13.35
C PRO A 53 -12.30 10.99 11.92
N TYR A 54 -11.45 10.30 11.15
CA TYR A 54 -11.13 10.63 9.75
C TYR A 54 -11.99 9.84 8.74
N GLY A 55 -13.03 9.13 9.18
CA GLY A 55 -13.96 8.41 8.32
C GLY A 55 -13.47 7.04 7.85
N MET A 56 -12.48 6.45 8.53
CA MET A 56 -11.98 5.10 8.25
C MET A 56 -12.57 4.09 9.24
N ASP A 57 -13.43 3.21 8.75
CA ASP A 57 -14.17 2.23 9.55
C ASP A 57 -13.62 0.81 9.40
N ARG A 58 -12.88 0.51 8.33
CA ARG A 58 -12.30 -0.82 8.05
C ARG A 58 -10.78 -0.74 7.85
N PHE A 59 -10.08 -1.81 8.18
CA PHE A 59 -8.61 -1.86 8.08
C PHE A 59 -8.10 -1.73 6.64
N ASP A 60 -8.84 -2.18 5.63
CA ASP A 60 -8.46 -2.03 4.22
C ASP A 60 -8.37 -0.57 3.77
N GLN A 61 -9.09 0.33 4.43
CA GLN A 61 -9.07 1.77 4.11
C GLN A 61 -7.79 2.47 4.57
N LEU A 62 -6.96 1.80 5.37
CA LEU A 62 -5.66 2.33 5.84
C LEU A 62 -4.56 2.23 4.79
N PHE A 63 -4.79 1.43 3.75
CA PHE A 63 -3.80 1.09 2.75
C PHE A 63 -4.30 1.44 1.35
N THR A 64 -3.37 1.86 0.50
CA THR A 64 -3.60 1.94 -0.94
C THR A 64 -3.63 0.53 -1.55
N ASP A 65 -4.26 0.38 -2.72
CA ASP A 65 -4.31 -0.90 -3.44
C ASP A 65 -2.90 -1.49 -3.68
N ARG A 66 -1.91 -0.64 -4.02
CA ARG A 66 -0.51 -1.06 -4.19
C ARG A 66 0.13 -1.55 -2.89
N GLN A 67 -0.18 -0.93 -1.74
CA GLN A 67 0.32 -1.39 -0.44
C GLN A 67 -0.29 -2.74 -0.06
N LEU A 68 -1.57 -2.96 -0.34
CA LEU A 68 -2.23 -4.25 -0.09
C LEU A 68 -1.60 -5.36 -0.94
N VAL A 69 -1.41 -5.14 -2.25
CA VAL A 69 -0.70 -6.09 -3.12
C VAL A 69 0.70 -6.40 -2.59
N ALA A 70 1.45 -5.38 -2.16
CA ALA A 70 2.79 -5.60 -1.63
C ALA A 70 2.79 -6.44 -0.35
N LEU A 71 1.86 -6.17 0.59
CA LEU A 71 1.74 -6.93 1.83
C LEU A 71 1.45 -8.42 1.56
N THR A 72 0.57 -8.73 0.61
CA THR A 72 0.29 -10.13 0.25
C THR A 72 1.49 -10.78 -0.44
N THR A 73 2.09 -10.12 -1.43
CA THR A 73 3.27 -10.66 -2.16
C THR A 73 4.46 -10.97 -1.27
N PHE A 74 4.69 -10.22 -0.18
CA PHE A 74 5.80 -10.48 0.75
C PHE A 74 5.44 -11.42 1.91
N SER A 75 4.17 -11.77 2.07
CA SER A 75 3.70 -12.65 3.14
C SER A 75 3.34 -14.06 2.66
N ASP A 76 3.08 -14.23 1.36
CA ASP A 76 3.00 -15.53 0.68
C ASP A 76 4.39 -16.21 0.63
#